data_AF-A0A5E7X172-F1
#
_entry.id   AF-A0A5E7X172-F1
#
_cell.length_a   1.000
_cell.length_b   1.000
_cell.length_c   1.000
_cell.angle_alpha   90.00
_cell.angle_beta   90.00
_cell.angle_gamma   90.00
#
_symmetry.space_group_name_H-M   'P 1'
#
loop_
_entity.id
_entity.type
_entity.pdbx_description
1 polymer ?
#
loop_
_entity_poly.entity_id
_entity_poly.type
_entity_poly.pdbx_seq_one_letter_code
_entity_poly.pdbx_strand_id
1 'polypeptide(L)'
;MRKNLEETWEKLKEWLTKQEANEIANFCSKDTVEWPGGPKSPFWPPYMELLCNAVLEIKYFMSGIETARVKVHGEGTSDDVDPVYESVAGADAYRRCIVGTVALSTIYGDHCKLTEVVEKIEKEIMVKVRKKHGDQKVRFNNCEGMDLNALLLGKSVLHNTIKEWVSGDRGKGWQGKWRVGGQLWSRMIQRCYKGNRAVGKPDHEATRKENLQKNKDSMVFFSRMKENDNTQNNIGGANMGDILTGDQFILEQDKLDSIFSNLTLDKDGKIDVSSLTQKIKDATKEKLTQECMKDSSKEFCVRLECAQQHWNLTKEKSNTENK
;
A
#
# COMPACT_ATOMS: atom_id res chain seq x y z
N MET A 1 13.57 12.08 6.68
CA MET A 1 12.30 11.65 6.03
C MET A 1 12.39 10.20 5.54
N ARG A 2 13.27 9.87 4.58
CA ARG A 2 13.47 8.49 4.08
C ARG A 2 13.62 7.46 5.20
N LYS A 3 14.61 7.66 6.07
CA LYS A 3 14.85 6.79 7.25
C LYS A 3 13.61 6.59 8.10
N ASN A 4 12.83 7.66 8.34
CA ASN A 4 11.63 7.57 9.17
C ASN A 4 10.52 6.72 8.49
N LEU A 5 10.40 6.79 7.16
CA LEU A 5 9.47 5.92 6.41
C LEU A 5 9.93 4.46 6.46
N GLU A 6 11.23 4.21 6.31
CA GLU A 6 11.83 2.88 6.40
C GLU A 6 11.69 2.29 7.82
N GLU A 7 11.96 3.07 8.87
CA GLU A 7 11.75 2.67 10.27
C GLU A 7 10.27 2.39 10.58
N THR A 8 9.36 3.22 10.06
CA THR A 8 7.92 3.02 10.20
C THR A 8 7.47 1.75 9.45
N TRP A 9 8.08 1.46 8.29
CA TRP A 9 7.87 0.22 7.56
C TRP A 9 8.35 -1.00 8.35
N GLU A 10 9.56 -0.96 8.94
CA GLU A 10 10.05 -2.08 9.74
C GLU A 10 9.13 -2.38 10.94
N LYS A 11 8.54 -1.34 11.56
CA LYS A 11 7.50 -1.54 12.59
C LYS A 11 6.26 -2.24 12.05
N LEU A 12 5.72 -1.81 10.90
CA LEU A 12 4.57 -2.48 10.28
C LEU A 12 4.90 -3.93 9.89
N LYS A 13 6.08 -4.15 9.31
CA LYS A 13 6.57 -5.47 8.92
C LYS A 13 6.62 -6.42 10.11
N GLU A 14 7.11 -5.95 11.27
CA GLU A 14 7.05 -6.74 12.50
C GLU A 14 5.61 -7.13 12.86
N TRP A 15 4.68 -6.17 12.85
CA TRP A 15 3.27 -6.42 13.16
C TRP A 15 2.68 -7.50 12.24
N LEU A 16 2.96 -7.44 10.94
CA LEU A 16 2.51 -8.43 9.95
C LEU A 16 3.15 -9.82 10.13
N THR A 17 4.33 -9.90 10.76
CA THR A 17 5.04 -11.18 10.98
C THR A 17 4.65 -11.90 12.27
N LYS A 18 4.10 -11.18 13.24
CA LYS A 18 3.63 -11.74 14.51
C LYS A 18 2.37 -12.60 14.28
N GLN A 19 1.94 -13.32 15.32
CA GLN A 19 0.61 -13.94 15.31
C GLN A 19 -0.41 -12.83 15.60
N GLU A 20 -1.53 -12.86 14.89
CA GLU A 20 -2.61 -11.89 15.04
C GLU A 20 -3.24 -11.98 16.44
N ALA A 21 -3.63 -10.83 16.98
CA ALA A 21 -4.47 -10.78 18.16
C ALA A 21 -5.78 -11.55 17.92
N ASN A 22 -6.25 -12.25 18.95
CA ASN A 22 -7.53 -12.97 18.92
C ASN A 22 -8.67 -12.01 18.56
N GLU A 23 -8.63 -10.75 18.96
CA GLU A 23 -9.65 -9.77 18.58
C GLU A 23 -9.75 -9.56 17.06
N ILE A 24 -8.62 -9.46 16.36
CA ILE A 24 -8.57 -9.27 14.90
C ILE A 24 -9.12 -10.55 14.24
N ALA A 25 -8.65 -11.72 14.69
CA ALA A 25 -9.15 -13.01 14.22
C ALA A 25 -10.67 -13.17 14.43
N ASN A 26 -11.17 -12.77 15.60
CA ASN A 26 -12.59 -12.85 15.94
C ASN A 26 -13.42 -11.89 15.08
N PHE A 27 -12.94 -10.68 14.83
CA PHE A 27 -13.64 -9.75 13.94
C PHE A 27 -13.73 -10.26 12.49
N CYS A 28 -12.70 -10.95 12.02
CA CYS A 28 -12.63 -11.49 10.67
C CYS A 28 -13.25 -12.88 10.53
N SER A 29 -13.54 -13.59 11.63
CA SER A 29 -14.10 -14.95 11.60
C SER A 29 -15.44 -15.00 10.85
N LYS A 30 -15.65 -16.09 10.10
CA LYS A 30 -16.96 -16.44 9.50
C LYS A 30 -18.12 -16.48 10.52
N ASP A 31 -17.82 -16.71 11.80
CA ASP A 31 -18.82 -16.75 12.87
C ASP A 31 -19.30 -15.33 13.24
N THR A 32 -18.51 -14.31 12.88
CA THR A 32 -18.75 -12.90 13.18
C THR A 32 -19.21 -12.11 11.95
N VAL A 33 -18.79 -12.51 10.74
CA VAL A 33 -19.09 -11.86 9.46
C VAL A 33 -19.35 -12.92 8.39
N GLU A 34 -20.39 -12.72 7.60
CA GLU A 34 -20.67 -13.61 6.48
C GLU A 34 -19.75 -13.32 5.28
N TRP A 35 -18.87 -14.26 4.99
CA TRP A 35 -18.01 -14.22 3.80
C TRP A 35 -18.73 -14.79 2.57
N PRO A 36 -18.54 -14.19 1.38
CA PRO A 36 -19.13 -14.71 0.14
C PRO A 36 -18.64 -16.14 -0.15
N GLY A 37 -19.57 -17.00 -0.58
CA GLY A 37 -19.33 -18.43 -0.83
C GLY A 37 -20.35 -19.36 -0.16
N GLY A 38 -21.04 -18.88 0.88
CA GLY A 38 -22.11 -19.61 1.58
C GLY A 38 -21.70 -20.99 2.13
N PRO A 39 -22.66 -21.78 2.66
CA PRO A 39 -22.39 -23.11 3.20
C PRO A 39 -21.81 -24.11 2.17
N LYS A 40 -22.00 -23.84 0.87
CA LYS A 40 -21.57 -24.69 -0.25
C LYS A 40 -20.13 -24.41 -0.71
N SER A 41 -19.45 -23.43 -0.15
CA SER A 41 -18.05 -23.17 -0.46
C SER A 41 -17.19 -23.01 0.81
N PRO A 42 -17.02 -24.10 1.58
CA PRO A 42 -16.35 -24.09 2.89
C PRO A 42 -14.87 -23.67 2.82
N PHE A 43 -14.33 -23.49 1.62
CA PHE A 43 -12.93 -23.20 1.38
C PHE A 43 -12.60 -21.72 1.12
N TRP A 44 -13.60 -20.87 0.83
CA TRP A 44 -13.40 -19.42 0.72
C TRP A 44 -13.27 -18.73 2.07
N PRO A 45 -14.09 -19.04 3.11
CA PRO A 45 -13.99 -18.37 4.40
C PRO A 45 -12.57 -18.38 4.96
N PRO A 46 -11.82 -19.50 4.96
CA PRO A 46 -10.44 -19.48 5.45
C PRO A 46 -9.47 -18.58 4.65
N TYR A 47 -9.72 -18.36 3.35
CA TYR A 47 -8.89 -17.43 2.56
C TYR A 47 -9.28 -15.97 2.86
N MET A 48 -10.58 -15.69 2.93
CA MET A 48 -11.10 -14.36 3.24
C MET A 48 -10.73 -13.91 4.65
N GLU A 49 -10.84 -14.80 5.64
CA GLU A 49 -10.41 -14.58 7.04
C GLU A 49 -8.92 -14.20 7.11
N LEU A 50 -8.05 -14.94 6.43
CA LEU A 50 -6.61 -14.66 6.41
C LEU A 50 -6.29 -13.32 5.78
N LEU A 51 -6.94 -12.99 4.65
CA LEU A 51 -6.76 -11.70 3.99
C LEU A 51 -7.31 -10.56 4.87
N CYS A 52 -8.47 -10.78 5.50
CA CYS A 52 -9.06 -9.84 6.44
C CYS A 52 -8.14 -9.56 7.63
N ASN A 53 -7.58 -10.59 8.26
CA ASN A 53 -6.65 -10.44 9.37
C ASN A 53 -5.44 -9.58 8.99
N ALA A 54 -4.88 -9.81 7.80
CA ALA A 54 -3.73 -9.06 7.31
C ALA A 54 -4.05 -7.60 6.99
N VAL A 55 -5.19 -7.35 6.33
CA VAL A 55 -5.63 -6.00 5.96
C VAL A 55 -6.09 -5.20 7.18
N LEU A 56 -6.78 -5.84 8.14
CA LEU A 56 -7.22 -5.20 9.38
C LEU A 56 -6.04 -4.85 10.29
N GLU A 57 -4.97 -5.65 10.32
CA GLU A 57 -3.71 -5.30 11.00
C GLU A 57 -3.12 -3.98 10.47
N ILE A 58 -3.14 -3.76 9.15
CA ILE A 58 -2.71 -2.49 8.55
C ILE A 58 -3.59 -1.34 9.06
N LYS A 59 -4.91 -1.54 9.19
CA LYS A 59 -5.81 -0.51 9.73
C LYS A 59 -5.49 -0.17 11.18
N TYR A 60 -5.24 -1.18 12.00
CA TYR A 60 -4.83 -1.03 13.40
C TYR A 60 -3.53 -0.23 13.48
N PHE A 61 -2.55 -0.57 12.65
CA PHE A 61 -1.30 0.16 12.53
C PHE A 61 -1.49 1.62 12.14
N MET A 62 -2.30 1.90 11.11
CA MET A 62 -2.60 3.26 10.67
C MET A 62 -3.37 4.07 11.73
N SER A 63 -4.08 3.40 12.63
CA SER A 63 -4.87 4.02 13.70
C SER A 63 -4.14 4.07 15.05
N GLY A 64 -2.93 3.50 15.14
CA GLY A 64 -2.13 3.47 16.36
C GLY A 64 -2.64 2.52 17.43
N ILE A 65 -3.34 1.45 17.04
CA ILE A 65 -3.81 0.42 17.97
C ILE A 65 -2.83 -0.75 17.89
N GLU A 66 -1.94 -0.87 18.87
CA GLU A 66 -1.08 -2.05 18.99
C GLU A 66 -1.76 -3.07 19.90
N THR A 67 -1.97 -4.27 19.36
CA THR A 67 -2.54 -5.41 20.07
C THR A 67 -1.79 -6.66 19.64
N ALA A 68 -1.65 -7.63 20.53
CA ALA A 68 -0.95 -8.86 20.23
C ALA A 68 -1.49 -9.99 21.09
N ARG A 69 -1.44 -11.21 20.56
CA ARG A 69 -1.76 -12.40 21.34
C ARG A 69 -0.76 -12.60 22.45
N VAL A 70 -1.22 -12.90 23.67
CA VAL A 70 -0.34 -13.32 24.77
C VAL A 70 0.34 -14.61 24.37
N LYS A 71 1.65 -14.70 24.61
CA LYS A 71 2.45 -15.89 24.33
C LYS A 71 2.95 -16.55 25.60
N VAL A 72 2.75 -17.86 25.69
CA VAL A 72 3.30 -18.72 26.73
C VAL A 72 4.13 -19.79 26.04
N HIS A 73 5.40 -19.93 26.42
CA HIS A 73 6.36 -20.83 25.77
C HIS A 73 6.48 -20.67 24.24
N GLY A 74 6.22 -19.46 23.71
CA GLY A 74 6.26 -19.17 22.29
C GLY A 74 4.96 -19.46 21.53
N GLU A 75 3.97 -20.06 22.18
CA GLU A 75 2.65 -20.36 21.63
C GLU A 75 1.63 -19.30 22.04
N GLY A 76 0.75 -18.92 21.10
CA GLY A 76 -0.31 -17.96 21.34
C GLY A 76 -1.46 -18.55 22.16
N THR A 77 -1.89 -17.83 23.19
CA THR A 77 -3.01 -18.23 24.06
C THR A 77 -4.36 -17.72 23.53
N SER A 78 -5.45 -17.98 24.26
CA SER A 78 -6.77 -17.40 24.01
C SER A 78 -6.88 -15.92 24.38
N ASP A 79 -5.86 -15.38 25.07
CA ASP A 79 -5.87 -14.02 25.59
C ASP A 79 -5.03 -13.09 24.70
N ASP A 80 -5.45 -11.83 24.64
CA ASP A 80 -4.69 -10.74 24.03
C ASP A 80 -4.05 -9.88 25.12
N VAL A 81 -2.90 -9.29 24.79
CA VAL A 81 -2.30 -8.21 25.56
C VAL A 81 -3.24 -7.01 25.46
N ASP A 82 -3.42 -6.28 26.57
CA ASP A 82 -4.23 -5.07 26.57
C ASP A 82 -3.75 -4.10 25.47
N PRO A 83 -4.67 -3.56 24.64
CA PRO A 83 -4.28 -2.71 23.53
C PRO A 83 -3.55 -1.45 24.01
N VAL A 84 -2.43 -1.15 23.36
CA VAL A 84 -1.68 0.09 23.55
C VAL A 84 -2.09 1.08 22.46
N TYR A 85 -2.46 2.29 22.88
CA TYR A 85 -2.90 3.35 21.98
C TYR A 85 -1.80 4.39 21.79
N GLU A 86 -1.26 4.45 20.58
CA GLU A 86 -0.32 5.49 20.18
C GLU A 86 -1.07 6.70 19.65
N SER A 87 -0.66 7.90 20.07
CA SER A 87 -1.22 9.14 19.54
C SER A 87 -0.76 9.36 18.10
N VAL A 88 -1.61 8.98 17.15
CA VAL A 88 -1.35 9.18 15.72
C VAL A 88 -1.84 10.56 15.28
N ALA A 89 -0.91 11.52 15.26
CA ALA A 89 -1.17 12.89 14.81
C ALA A 89 0.02 13.47 14.03
N GLY A 90 -0.25 14.50 13.23
CA GLY A 90 0.78 15.26 12.50
C GLY A 90 1.73 14.36 11.69
N ALA A 91 3.02 14.47 11.97
CA ALA A 91 4.05 13.73 11.25
C ALA A 91 3.97 12.20 11.44
N ASP A 92 3.40 11.70 12.54
CA ASP A 92 3.24 10.26 12.75
C ASP A 92 2.09 9.68 11.93
N ALA A 93 0.95 10.39 11.92
CA ALA A 93 -0.17 10.10 11.03
C ALA A 93 0.30 10.05 9.56
N TYR A 94 1.06 11.06 9.14
CA TYR A 94 1.62 11.13 7.80
C TYR A 94 2.42 9.86 7.43
N ARG A 95 3.37 9.44 8.27
CA ARG A 95 4.21 8.27 7.99
C ARG A 95 3.41 6.97 8.00
N ARG A 96 2.57 6.76 9.01
CA ARG A 96 1.77 5.53 9.14
C ARG A 96 0.78 5.37 7.99
N CYS A 97 0.15 6.45 7.56
CA CYS A 97 -0.75 6.44 6.40
C CYS A 97 -0.01 6.05 5.13
N ILE A 98 1.12 6.71 4.83
CA ILE A 98 1.91 6.41 3.64
C ILE A 98 2.40 4.96 3.65
N VAL A 99 3.02 4.53 4.75
CA VAL A 99 3.56 3.18 4.90
C VAL A 99 2.45 2.15 4.80
N GLY A 100 1.34 2.34 5.52
CA GLY A 100 0.20 1.43 5.52
C GLY A 100 -0.42 1.28 4.13
N THR A 101 -0.62 2.38 3.40
CA THR A 101 -1.21 2.35 2.06
C THR A 101 -0.28 1.73 1.03
N VAL A 102 1.02 2.06 1.04
CA VAL A 102 1.98 1.46 0.12
C VAL A 102 2.17 -0.03 0.42
N ALA A 103 2.18 -0.43 1.69
CA ALA A 103 2.23 -1.82 2.11
C ALA A 103 0.96 -2.58 1.69
N LEU A 104 -0.23 -2.02 1.88
CA LEU A 104 -1.49 -2.61 1.42
C LEU A 104 -1.44 -2.91 -0.08
N SER A 105 -1.01 -1.93 -0.88
CA SER A 105 -0.88 -2.10 -2.33
C SER A 105 0.17 -3.14 -2.71
N THR A 106 1.37 -3.03 -2.15
CA THR A 106 2.51 -3.84 -2.59
C THR A 106 2.41 -5.29 -2.09
N ILE A 107 1.84 -5.53 -0.92
CA ILE A 107 1.74 -6.87 -0.31
C ILE A 107 0.44 -7.57 -0.71
N TYR A 108 -0.69 -6.85 -0.76
CA TYR A 108 -2.01 -7.47 -0.89
C TYR A 108 -2.76 -7.05 -2.16
N GLY A 109 -2.31 -6.01 -2.87
CA GLY A 109 -3.03 -5.45 -4.02
C GLY A 109 -3.33 -6.47 -5.12
N ASP A 110 -2.49 -7.49 -5.31
CA ASP A 110 -2.68 -8.52 -6.34
C ASP A 110 -3.64 -9.67 -5.92
N HIS A 111 -4.20 -9.65 -4.71
CA HIS A 111 -5.13 -10.66 -4.22
C HIS A 111 -6.51 -10.56 -4.88
N CYS A 112 -7.04 -11.69 -5.37
CA CYS A 112 -8.28 -11.70 -6.16
C CYS A 112 -9.58 -11.35 -5.41
N LYS A 113 -9.51 -11.21 -4.09
CA LYS A 113 -10.66 -10.90 -3.21
C LYS A 113 -10.45 -9.70 -2.30
N LEU A 114 -9.42 -8.90 -2.59
CA LEU A 114 -9.08 -7.76 -1.73
C LEU A 114 -10.23 -6.75 -1.67
N THR A 115 -10.85 -6.43 -2.80
CA THR A 115 -11.99 -5.49 -2.82
C THR A 115 -13.15 -5.97 -1.94
N GLU A 116 -13.56 -7.23 -2.04
CA GLU A 116 -14.64 -7.77 -1.19
C GLU A 116 -14.27 -7.78 0.29
N VAL A 117 -13.02 -8.11 0.62
CA VAL A 117 -12.53 -8.05 2.01
C VAL A 117 -12.52 -6.61 2.54
N VAL A 118 -12.00 -5.67 1.77
CA VAL A 118 -11.98 -4.24 2.13
C VAL A 118 -13.39 -3.72 2.37
N GLU A 119 -14.33 -4.06 1.49
CA GLU A 119 -15.72 -3.64 1.64
C GLU A 119 -16.35 -4.20 2.93
N LYS A 120 -16.15 -5.49 3.22
CA LYS A 120 -16.63 -6.11 4.47
C LYS A 120 -15.98 -5.51 5.70
N ILE A 121 -14.68 -5.20 5.63
CA ILE A 121 -14.01 -4.53 6.73
C ILE A 121 -14.68 -3.18 6.98
N GLU A 122 -14.80 -2.35 5.96
CA GLU A 122 -15.26 -0.96 6.12
C GLU A 122 -16.75 -0.84 6.46
N LYS A 123 -17.61 -1.72 5.93
CA LYS A 123 -19.06 -1.67 6.14
C LYS A 123 -19.52 -2.34 7.45
N GLU A 124 -18.87 -3.44 7.85
CA GLU A 124 -19.36 -4.28 8.95
C GLU A 124 -18.37 -4.37 10.11
N ILE A 125 -17.11 -4.74 9.82
CA ILE A 125 -16.11 -4.98 10.87
C ILE A 125 -15.73 -3.68 11.57
N MET A 126 -15.53 -2.60 10.82
CA MET A 126 -15.14 -1.31 11.37
C MET A 126 -16.20 -0.72 12.30
N VAL A 127 -17.48 -1.11 12.17
CA VAL A 127 -18.52 -0.74 13.15
C VAL A 127 -18.19 -1.35 14.52
N LYS A 128 -17.78 -2.62 14.55
CA LYS A 128 -17.41 -3.34 15.78
C LYS A 128 -16.09 -2.83 16.36
N VAL A 129 -15.08 -2.62 15.51
CA VAL A 129 -13.78 -2.06 15.91
C VAL A 129 -13.95 -0.66 16.51
N ARG A 130 -14.72 0.23 15.86
CA ARG A 130 -15.01 1.56 16.39
C ARG A 130 -15.78 1.51 17.70
N LYS A 131 -16.71 0.58 17.86
CA LYS A 131 -17.41 0.38 19.13
C LYS A 131 -16.46 -0.05 20.26
N LYS A 132 -15.49 -0.92 19.95
CA LYS A 132 -14.52 -1.43 20.94
C LYS A 132 -13.48 -0.38 21.36
N HIS A 133 -12.99 0.43 20.42
CA HIS A 133 -11.86 1.34 20.65
C HIS A 133 -12.22 2.84 20.60
N GLY A 134 -13.48 3.19 20.29
CA GLY A 134 -13.90 4.57 20.04
C GLY A 134 -13.73 5.52 21.23
N ASP A 135 -13.86 5.01 22.45
CA ASP A 135 -13.71 5.80 23.67
C ASP A 135 -12.25 6.22 23.95
N GLN A 136 -11.29 5.60 23.27
CA GLN A 136 -9.85 5.81 23.47
C GLN A 136 -9.29 6.95 22.59
N LYS A 137 -10.17 7.84 22.08
CA LYS A 137 -9.83 8.95 21.16
C LYS A 137 -9.11 8.50 19.88
N VAL A 138 -9.24 7.23 19.51
CA VAL A 138 -8.67 6.68 18.29
C VAL A 138 -9.37 7.29 17.08
N ARG A 139 -8.58 7.69 16.09
CA ARG A 139 -9.06 8.22 14.82
C ARG A 139 -8.77 7.21 13.72
N PHE A 140 -9.81 6.82 12.99
CA PHE A 140 -9.71 5.85 11.88
C PHE A 140 -9.61 6.53 10.50
N ASN A 141 -9.60 7.85 10.47
CA ASN A 141 -9.58 8.69 9.29
C ASN A 141 -8.38 9.66 9.26
N ASN A 142 -7.28 9.28 9.93
CA ASN A 142 -6.05 10.07 10.01
C ASN A 142 -5.41 10.41 8.66
N CYS A 143 -5.79 9.69 7.61
CA CYS A 143 -5.19 9.80 6.29
C CYS A 143 -6.01 10.66 5.31
N GLU A 144 -7.13 11.26 5.76
CA GLU A 144 -7.96 12.11 4.89
C GLU A 144 -7.22 13.31 4.30
N GLY A 145 -6.18 13.80 4.98
CA GLY A 145 -5.33 14.90 4.51
C GLY A 145 -4.12 14.46 3.67
N MET A 146 -3.99 13.17 3.33
CA MET A 146 -2.89 12.71 2.49
C MET A 146 -3.18 13.01 1.04
N ASP A 147 -2.19 13.59 0.35
CA ASP A 147 -2.29 13.91 -1.07
C ASP A 147 -1.55 12.89 -1.95
N LEU A 148 -1.78 13.02 -3.25
CA LEU A 148 -1.16 12.19 -4.28
C LEU A 148 0.37 12.27 -4.25
N ASN A 149 0.93 13.43 -3.86
CA ASN A 149 2.36 13.62 -3.82
C ASN A 149 3.03 12.88 -2.64
N ALA A 150 2.40 12.89 -1.47
CA ALA A 150 2.82 12.11 -0.31
C ALA A 150 2.86 10.60 -0.64
N LEU A 151 1.87 10.14 -1.39
CA LEU A 151 1.80 8.76 -1.87
C LEU A 151 2.91 8.42 -2.85
N LEU A 152 3.22 9.34 -3.78
CA LEU A 152 4.33 9.18 -4.73
C LEU A 152 5.69 9.10 -4.00
N LEU A 153 5.94 9.98 -3.02
CA LEU A 153 7.12 9.91 -2.16
C LEU A 153 7.22 8.56 -1.46
N GLY A 154 6.13 8.12 -0.84
CA GLY A 154 6.04 6.84 -0.15
C GLY A 154 6.34 5.65 -1.03
N LYS A 155 5.67 5.59 -2.18
CA LYS A 155 5.87 4.52 -3.16
C LYS A 155 7.31 4.50 -3.66
N SER A 156 7.87 5.67 -3.98
CA SER A 156 9.25 5.76 -4.47
C SER A 156 10.25 5.24 -3.44
N VAL A 157 10.07 5.55 -2.15
CA VAL A 157 10.99 5.11 -1.10
C VAL A 157 10.80 3.63 -0.74
N LEU A 158 9.56 3.14 -0.66
CA LEU A 158 9.25 1.88 0.01
C LEU A 158 8.93 0.72 -0.93
N HIS A 159 8.49 0.98 -2.17
CA HIS A 159 7.92 -0.06 -3.02
C HIS A 159 8.91 -1.20 -3.29
N ASN A 160 10.15 -0.89 -3.68
CA ASN A 160 11.15 -1.91 -4.00
C ASN A 160 11.49 -2.75 -2.77
N THR A 161 11.75 -2.11 -1.63
CA THR A 161 12.04 -2.81 -0.36
C THR A 161 10.89 -3.73 0.07
N ILE A 162 9.65 -3.26 -0.01
CA ILE A 162 8.48 -4.09 0.35
C ILE A 162 8.33 -5.23 -0.66
N LYS A 163 8.46 -4.96 -1.97
CA LYS A 163 8.32 -5.95 -3.05
C LYS A 163 9.35 -7.06 -2.96
N GLU A 164 10.61 -6.72 -2.67
CA GLU A 164 11.69 -7.68 -2.46
C GLU A 164 11.40 -8.58 -1.25
N TRP A 165 11.00 -7.98 -0.13
CA TRP A 165 10.64 -8.74 1.07
C TRP A 165 9.45 -9.68 0.81
N VAL A 166 8.38 -9.19 0.19
CA VAL A 166 7.19 -9.97 -0.16
C VAL A 166 7.53 -11.11 -1.12
N SER A 167 8.33 -10.83 -2.15
CA SER A 167 8.73 -11.84 -3.14
C SER A 167 9.58 -12.93 -2.49
N GLY A 168 10.53 -12.54 -1.63
CA GLY A 168 11.34 -13.47 -0.84
C GLY A 168 10.50 -14.32 0.11
N ASP A 169 9.48 -13.75 0.75
CA ASP A 169 8.61 -14.50 1.66
C ASP A 169 7.64 -15.45 0.91
N ARG A 170 7.04 -14.98 -0.19
CA ARG A 170 6.20 -15.79 -1.09
C ARG A 170 6.98 -16.93 -1.74
N GLY A 171 8.27 -16.71 -2.05
CA GLY A 171 9.18 -17.73 -2.58
C GLY A 171 9.43 -18.92 -1.66
N LYS A 172 9.20 -18.76 -0.34
CA LYS A 172 9.32 -19.84 0.66
C LYS A 172 8.11 -20.78 0.68
N GLY A 173 7.07 -20.51 -0.11
CA GLY A 173 5.83 -21.29 -0.10
C GLY A 173 5.22 -21.37 1.31
N TRP A 174 4.83 -22.56 1.76
CA TRP A 174 4.23 -22.78 3.09
C TRP A 174 5.13 -22.42 4.29
N GLN A 175 6.45 -22.29 4.08
CA GLN A 175 7.39 -21.83 5.11
C GLN A 175 7.47 -20.31 5.23
N GLY A 176 6.83 -19.57 4.31
CA GLY A 176 6.68 -18.11 4.40
C GLY A 176 5.78 -17.71 5.58
N LYS A 177 5.80 -16.42 5.92
CA LYS A 177 4.93 -15.86 6.95
C LYS A 177 3.47 -16.03 6.54
N TRP A 178 2.65 -16.54 7.45
CA TRP A 178 1.30 -17.00 7.14
C TRP A 178 0.38 -15.92 6.52
N ARG A 179 0.53 -14.64 6.91
CA ARG A 179 -0.16 -13.45 6.36
C ARG A 179 0.50 -12.82 5.14
N VAL A 180 1.59 -13.36 4.62
CA VAL A 180 2.32 -12.80 3.47
C VAL A 180 2.54 -13.89 2.43
N GLY A 181 3.56 -14.73 2.60
CA GLY A 181 3.92 -15.79 1.65
C GLY A 181 3.42 -17.20 1.99
N GLY A 182 3.14 -17.49 3.25
CA GLY A 182 2.76 -18.81 3.74
C GLY A 182 1.37 -19.26 3.29
N GLN A 183 0.45 -19.32 4.26
CA GLN A 183 -0.91 -19.81 4.02
C GLN A 183 -1.71 -18.90 3.10
N LEU A 184 -1.64 -17.58 3.31
CA LEU A 184 -2.44 -16.62 2.57
C LEU A 184 -2.15 -16.68 1.05
N TRP A 185 -0.88 -16.60 0.68
CA TRP A 185 -0.44 -16.71 -0.72
C TRP A 185 -0.75 -18.08 -1.33
N SER A 186 -0.44 -19.16 -0.62
CA SER A 186 -0.71 -20.52 -1.10
C SER A 186 -2.20 -20.74 -1.36
N ARG A 187 -3.08 -20.24 -0.48
CA ARG A 187 -4.53 -20.30 -0.65
C ARG A 187 -5.02 -19.41 -1.78
N MET A 188 -4.49 -18.19 -1.92
CA MET A 188 -4.77 -17.36 -3.09
C MET A 188 -4.50 -18.12 -4.39
N ILE A 189 -3.32 -18.73 -4.53
CA ILE A 189 -2.99 -19.52 -5.73
C ILE A 189 -3.99 -20.65 -5.96
N GLN A 190 -4.31 -21.40 -4.89
CA GLN A 190 -5.24 -22.52 -4.97
C GLN A 190 -6.69 -22.12 -5.27
N ARG A 191 -7.14 -20.91 -4.90
CA ARG A 191 -8.56 -20.52 -5.01
C ARG A 191 -8.80 -19.56 -6.16
N CYS A 192 -7.90 -18.61 -6.37
CA CYS A 192 -8.00 -17.62 -7.42
C CYS A 192 -7.53 -18.16 -8.78
N TYR A 193 -6.59 -19.12 -8.79
CA TYR A 193 -5.94 -19.55 -10.04
C TYR A 193 -6.10 -21.04 -10.37
N LYS A 194 -6.56 -21.89 -9.44
CA LYS A 194 -6.92 -23.27 -9.78
C LYS A 194 -8.40 -23.35 -10.14
N GLY A 195 -8.64 -23.14 -11.43
CA GLY A 195 -9.93 -23.29 -12.09
C GLY A 195 -9.80 -23.37 -13.61
N ASN A 196 -8.84 -24.15 -14.12
CA ASN A 196 -8.86 -24.78 -15.45
C ASN A 196 -7.67 -25.74 -15.59
N ARG A 197 -7.90 -27.01 -15.29
CA ARG A 197 -6.99 -28.11 -15.68
C ARG A 197 -7.15 -28.46 -17.17
N ALA A 198 -8.07 -27.82 -17.88
CA ALA A 198 -8.30 -27.99 -19.30
C ALA A 198 -7.97 -26.66 -20.02
N VAL A 199 -7.00 -26.75 -20.94
CA VAL A 199 -6.66 -25.77 -21.99
C VAL A 199 -6.27 -24.36 -21.51
N GLY A 200 -4.97 -24.06 -21.56
CA GLY A 200 -4.38 -22.74 -21.32
C GLY A 200 -4.29 -22.38 -19.83
N LYS A 201 -3.11 -22.55 -19.23
CA LYS A 201 -2.85 -21.97 -17.90
C LYS A 201 -3.03 -20.45 -18.02
N PRO A 202 -3.89 -19.80 -17.22
CA PRO A 202 -3.86 -18.34 -17.11
C PRO A 202 -2.44 -17.93 -16.71
N ASP A 203 -1.87 -16.94 -17.38
CA ASP A 203 -0.62 -16.35 -16.91
C ASP A 203 -0.88 -15.76 -15.51
N HIS A 204 -0.26 -16.38 -14.50
CA HIS A 204 -0.37 -15.94 -13.11
C HIS A 204 0.11 -14.50 -12.94
N GLU A 205 1.03 -14.02 -13.78
CA GLU A 205 1.46 -12.63 -13.75
C GLU A 205 0.40 -11.68 -14.31
N ALA A 206 -0.13 -11.95 -15.51
CA ALA A 206 -1.22 -11.16 -16.08
C ALA A 206 -2.44 -11.09 -15.15
N THR A 207 -2.84 -12.22 -14.54
CA THR A 207 -4.00 -12.25 -13.63
C THR A 207 -3.72 -11.44 -12.34
N ARG A 208 -2.48 -11.45 -11.84
CA ARG A 208 -2.08 -10.63 -10.69
C ARG A 208 -2.10 -9.14 -11.02
N LYS A 209 -1.59 -8.76 -12.20
CA LYS A 209 -1.64 -7.37 -12.68
C LYS A 209 -3.09 -6.90 -12.84
N GLU A 210 -3.96 -7.75 -13.37
CA GLU A 210 -5.39 -7.47 -13.48
C GLU A 210 -6.05 -7.28 -12.11
N ASN A 211 -5.79 -8.16 -11.14
CA ASN A 211 -6.30 -8.01 -9.78
C ASN A 211 -5.79 -6.73 -9.12
N LEU A 212 -4.50 -6.43 -9.25
CA LEU A 212 -3.90 -5.20 -8.74
C LEU A 212 -4.63 -3.97 -9.28
N GLN A 213 -4.89 -3.94 -10.60
CA GLN A 213 -5.60 -2.83 -11.22
C GLN A 213 -7.08 -2.76 -10.78
N LYS A 214 -7.77 -3.89 -10.63
CA LYS A 214 -9.15 -3.94 -10.12
C LYS A 214 -9.27 -3.45 -8.67
N ASN A 215 -8.25 -3.70 -7.85
CA ASN A 215 -8.25 -3.35 -6.44
C ASN A 215 -7.78 -1.91 -6.16
N LYS A 216 -7.34 -1.15 -7.16
CA LYS A 216 -6.70 0.16 -6.96
C LYS A 216 -7.56 1.13 -6.14
N ASP A 217 -8.85 1.21 -6.44
CA ASP A 217 -9.76 2.17 -5.80
C ASP A 217 -10.15 1.71 -4.40
N SER A 218 -10.27 0.39 -4.17
CA SER A 218 -10.58 -0.14 -2.84
C SER A 218 -9.43 0.09 -1.86
N MET A 219 -8.17 0.03 -2.32
CA MET A 219 -7.01 0.33 -1.48
C MET A 219 -6.93 1.81 -1.07
N VAL A 220 -7.24 2.73 -1.99
CA VAL A 220 -7.33 4.18 -1.70
C VAL A 220 -8.47 4.44 -0.70
N PHE A 221 -9.64 3.87 -0.96
CA PHE A 221 -10.82 3.98 -0.10
C PHE A 221 -10.55 3.46 1.32
N PHE A 222 -9.97 2.27 1.44
CA PHE A 222 -9.62 1.66 2.73
C PHE A 222 -8.64 2.54 3.52
N SER A 223 -7.70 3.14 2.81
CA SER A 223 -6.72 4.05 3.40
C SER A 223 -7.35 5.36 3.87
N ARG A 224 -8.61 5.66 3.50
CA ARG A 224 -9.31 6.92 3.78
C ARG A 224 -8.60 8.15 3.20
N MET A 225 -7.83 7.96 2.13
CA MET A 225 -7.25 9.06 1.37
C MET A 225 -8.33 9.61 0.44
N LYS A 226 -8.41 10.94 0.33
CA LYS A 226 -9.34 11.62 -0.57
C LYS A 226 -8.59 12.06 -1.81
N GLU A 227 -9.14 11.77 -2.99
CA GLU A 227 -8.69 12.44 -4.22
C GLU A 227 -8.93 13.94 -4.05
N ASN A 228 -7.93 14.75 -4.37
CA ASN A 228 -8.11 16.20 -4.41
C ASN A 228 -8.86 16.53 -5.71
N ASP A 229 -9.97 17.27 -5.63
CA ASP A 229 -10.75 17.72 -6.80
C ASP A 229 -9.94 18.63 -7.76
N ASN A 230 -8.75 19.06 -7.34
CA ASN A 230 -7.90 19.97 -8.09
C ASN A 230 -7.00 19.20 -9.09
N THR A 231 -7.60 18.83 -10.23
CA THR A 231 -7.01 18.08 -11.35
C THR A 231 -5.77 18.74 -12.00
N GLN A 232 -5.49 20.03 -11.72
CA GLN A 232 -4.33 20.75 -12.27
C GLN A 232 -2.97 20.25 -11.75
N ASN A 233 -2.94 19.40 -10.71
CA ASN A 233 -1.71 18.87 -10.12
C ASN A 233 -1.40 17.41 -10.46
N ASN A 234 -2.23 16.75 -11.29
CA ASN A 234 -2.10 15.32 -11.57
C ASN A 234 -0.86 15.02 -12.42
N ILE A 235 -0.07 14.05 -11.96
CA ILE A 235 1.16 13.61 -12.62
C ILE A 235 0.75 12.69 -13.78
N GLY A 236 0.74 13.22 -15.00
CA GLY A 236 0.31 12.48 -16.19
C GLY A 236 -1.18 12.09 -16.19
N GLY A 237 -2.04 12.86 -15.50
CA GLY A 237 -3.48 12.58 -15.40
C GLY A 237 -3.86 11.41 -14.48
N ALA A 238 -2.88 10.82 -13.78
CA ALA A 238 -3.07 9.68 -12.90
C ALA A 238 -3.74 10.06 -11.57
N ASN A 239 -4.54 9.13 -11.03
CA ASN A 239 -5.12 9.22 -9.69
C ASN A 239 -4.28 8.45 -8.64
N MET A 240 -4.65 8.50 -7.36
CA MET A 240 -3.91 7.80 -6.29
C MET A 240 -3.81 6.29 -6.52
N GLY A 241 -4.89 5.68 -7.02
CA GLY A 241 -4.93 4.26 -7.35
C GLY A 241 -3.94 3.91 -8.46
N ASP A 242 -3.91 4.70 -9.53
CA ASP A 242 -2.96 4.54 -10.63
C ASP A 242 -1.52 4.69 -10.15
N ILE A 243 -1.24 5.64 -9.25
CA ILE A 243 0.09 5.77 -8.65
C ILE A 243 0.44 4.53 -7.85
N LEU A 244 -0.47 3.99 -7.04
CA LEU A 244 -0.22 2.80 -6.23
C LEU A 244 0.08 1.56 -7.07
N THR A 245 -0.57 1.39 -8.22
CA THR A 245 -0.47 0.17 -9.03
C THR A 245 0.51 0.29 -10.21
N GLY A 246 0.76 1.49 -10.72
CA GLY A 246 1.58 1.71 -11.92
C GLY A 246 3.09 1.66 -11.65
N ASP A 247 3.81 0.80 -12.36
CA ASP A 247 5.27 0.70 -12.30
C ASP A 247 5.96 1.95 -12.90
N GLN A 248 5.29 2.64 -13.81
CA GLN A 248 5.79 3.88 -14.43
C GLN A 248 6.06 4.99 -13.40
N PHE A 249 5.40 4.96 -12.24
CA PHE A 249 5.59 5.95 -11.17
C PHE A 249 6.76 5.63 -10.23
N ILE A 250 7.42 4.48 -10.38
CA ILE A 250 8.57 4.09 -9.56
C ILE A 250 9.83 4.78 -10.12
N LEU A 251 10.54 5.53 -9.28
CA LEU A 251 11.85 6.08 -9.63
C LEU A 251 12.95 5.05 -9.37
N GLU A 252 14.00 5.09 -10.19
CA GLU A 252 15.20 4.29 -9.96
C GLU A 252 15.94 4.75 -8.70
N GLN A 253 16.65 3.82 -8.05
CA GLN A 253 17.23 4.03 -6.73
C GLN A 253 18.31 5.13 -6.74
N ASP A 254 19.14 5.16 -7.79
CA ASP A 254 20.16 6.17 -8.03
C ASP A 254 19.56 7.58 -8.19
N LYS A 255 18.42 7.69 -8.90
CA LYS A 255 17.70 8.95 -9.06
C LYS A 255 17.14 9.43 -7.71
N LEU A 256 16.62 8.51 -6.90
CA LEU A 256 16.17 8.83 -5.54
C LEU A 256 17.33 9.26 -4.65
N ASP A 257 18.44 8.55 -4.67
CA ASP A 257 19.64 8.87 -3.89
C ASP A 257 20.17 10.27 -4.24
N SER A 258 20.17 10.62 -5.53
CA SER A 258 20.49 11.96 -6.01
C SER A 258 19.54 13.04 -5.46
N ILE A 259 18.22 12.78 -5.49
CA ILE A 259 17.22 13.71 -4.94
C ILE A 259 17.42 13.91 -3.43
N PHE A 260 17.63 12.84 -2.68
CA PHE A 260 17.83 12.90 -1.23
C PHE A 260 19.16 13.57 -0.85
N SER A 261 20.22 13.40 -1.65
CA SER A 261 21.53 14.01 -1.40
C SER A 261 21.51 15.53 -1.65
N ASN A 262 20.67 15.99 -2.58
CA ASN A 262 20.53 17.40 -2.93
C ASN A 262 19.43 18.11 -2.12
N LEU A 263 19.11 17.63 -0.92
CA LEU A 263 18.10 18.25 -0.07
C LEU A 263 18.63 19.50 0.62
N THR A 264 17.90 20.59 0.46
CA THR A 264 18.11 21.84 1.19
C THR A 264 17.32 21.81 2.48
N LEU A 265 17.94 22.28 3.56
CA LEU A 265 17.23 22.55 4.81
C LEU A 265 16.43 23.84 4.67
N ASP A 266 15.26 23.87 5.30
CA ASP A 266 14.49 25.09 5.50
C ASP A 266 15.19 26.03 6.51
N LYS A 267 14.57 27.18 6.75
CA LYS A 267 15.10 28.23 7.63
C LYS A 267 15.27 27.77 9.08
N ASP A 268 14.59 26.69 9.49
CA ASP A 268 14.64 26.11 10.83
C ASP A 268 15.59 24.91 10.92
N GLY A 269 16.37 24.65 9.86
CA GLY A 269 17.30 23.52 9.80
C GLY A 269 16.61 22.17 9.61
N LYS A 270 15.33 22.14 9.21
CA LYS A 270 14.57 20.91 8.93
C LYS A 270 14.52 20.65 7.44
N ILE A 271 14.27 19.40 7.05
CA ILE A 271 14.08 19.07 5.64
C ILE A 271 12.76 19.69 5.17
N ASP A 272 12.82 20.53 4.13
CA ASP A 272 11.63 21.03 3.44
C ASP A 272 10.94 19.88 2.69
N VAL A 273 9.91 19.30 3.31
CA VAL A 273 9.13 18.20 2.75
C VAL A 273 8.42 18.62 1.47
N SER A 274 8.02 19.89 1.34
CA SER A 274 7.34 20.38 0.14
C SER A 274 8.29 20.40 -1.06
N SER A 275 9.52 20.88 -0.85
CA SER A 275 10.58 20.89 -1.87
C SER A 275 11.00 19.48 -2.28
N LEU A 276 11.22 18.57 -1.32
CA LEU A 276 11.49 17.15 -1.61
C LEU A 276 10.39 16.53 -2.47
N THR A 277 9.14 16.77 -2.08
CA THR A 277 7.97 16.24 -2.75
C THR A 277 7.87 16.75 -4.18
N GLN A 278 8.16 18.03 -4.39
CA GLN A 278 8.22 18.64 -5.73
C GLN A 278 9.33 18.04 -6.60
N LYS A 279 10.54 17.83 -6.05
CA LYS A 279 11.66 17.19 -6.78
C LYS A 279 11.31 15.77 -7.24
N ILE A 280 10.64 14.99 -6.39
CA ILE A 280 10.17 13.65 -6.75
C ILE A 280 9.12 13.74 -7.86
N LYS A 281 8.13 14.63 -7.70
CA LYS A 281 7.09 14.87 -8.71
C LYS A 281 7.69 15.22 -10.08
N ASP A 282 8.69 16.09 -10.11
CA ASP A 282 9.32 16.52 -11.36
C ASP A 282 10.18 15.41 -11.97
N ALA A 283 10.89 14.62 -11.16
CA ALA A 283 11.61 13.44 -11.64
C ALA A 283 10.65 12.38 -12.22
N THR A 284 9.49 12.17 -11.59
CA THR A 284 8.47 11.26 -12.11
C THR A 284 7.87 11.77 -13.41
N LYS A 285 7.55 13.07 -13.52
CA LYS A 285 7.08 13.66 -14.79
C LYS A 285 8.12 13.54 -15.91
N GLU A 286 9.38 13.77 -15.58
CA GLU A 286 10.50 13.61 -16.51
C GLU A 286 10.57 12.17 -17.05
N LYS A 287 10.46 11.17 -16.16
CA LYS A 287 10.41 9.75 -16.55
C LYS A 287 9.20 9.45 -17.46
N LEU A 288 8.00 9.87 -17.06
CA LEU A 288 6.77 9.59 -17.82
C LEU A 288 6.80 10.21 -19.22
N THR A 289 7.34 11.43 -19.35
CA THR A 289 7.49 12.08 -20.65
C THR A 289 8.52 11.37 -21.53
N GLN A 290 9.64 10.90 -20.96
CA GLN A 290 10.62 10.08 -21.69
C GLN A 290 10.04 8.74 -22.17
N GLU A 291 9.30 8.04 -21.30
CA GLU A 291 8.62 6.79 -21.67
C GLU A 291 7.61 7.04 -22.80
N CYS A 292 6.81 8.10 -22.70
CA CYS A 292 5.86 8.49 -23.74
C CYS A 292 6.53 8.78 -25.09
N MET A 293 7.67 9.48 -25.11
CA MET A 293 8.41 9.77 -26.35
C MET A 293 8.92 8.50 -27.06
N LYS A 294 9.30 7.50 -26.26
CA LYS A 294 9.88 6.23 -26.72
C LYS A 294 8.82 5.18 -27.09
N ASP A 295 7.58 5.36 -26.66
CA ASP A 295 6.48 4.45 -26.92
C ASP A 295 6.06 4.47 -28.40
N SER A 296 6.54 3.49 -29.16
CA SER A 296 6.25 3.34 -30.58
C SER A 296 4.80 2.95 -30.90
N SER A 297 4.01 2.57 -29.89
CA SER A 297 2.59 2.28 -30.06
C SER A 297 1.73 3.54 -30.17
N LYS A 298 2.27 4.70 -29.76
CA LYS A 298 1.58 6.00 -29.82
C LYS A 298 1.81 6.69 -31.16
N GLU A 299 0.81 7.48 -31.57
CA GLU A 299 0.91 8.35 -32.74
C GLU A 299 2.07 9.34 -32.62
N PHE A 300 2.67 9.68 -33.76
CA PHE A 300 3.81 10.59 -33.81
C PHE A 300 3.52 11.94 -33.14
N CYS A 301 2.33 12.51 -33.34
CA CYS A 301 1.93 13.78 -32.74
C CYS A 301 1.91 13.72 -31.21
N VAL A 302 1.38 12.64 -30.63
CA VAL A 302 1.37 12.43 -29.16
C VAL A 302 2.79 12.33 -28.61
N ARG A 303 3.68 11.62 -29.32
CA ARG A 303 5.10 11.51 -28.93
C ARG A 303 5.83 12.86 -29.02
N LEU A 304 5.48 13.70 -30.00
CA LEU A 304 6.02 15.04 -30.16
C LEU A 304 5.56 15.98 -29.03
N GLU A 305 4.31 15.91 -28.61
CA GLU A 305 3.80 16.64 -27.44
C GLU A 305 4.55 16.24 -26.17
N CYS A 306 4.80 14.94 -25.97
CA CYS A 306 5.61 14.46 -24.86
C CYS A 306 7.05 14.97 -24.91
N ALA A 307 7.65 15.08 -26.10
CA ALA A 307 8.98 15.66 -26.29
C ALA A 307 9.01 17.15 -25.92
N GLN A 308 7.98 17.91 -26.29
CA GLN A 308 7.86 19.32 -25.92
C GLN A 308 7.72 19.50 -24.40
N GLN A 309 6.90 18.67 -23.75
CA GLN A 309 6.76 18.69 -22.28
C GLN A 309 8.08 18.35 -21.59
N HIS A 310 8.78 17.31 -22.08
CA HIS A 310 10.09 16.91 -21.56
C HIS A 310 11.12 18.05 -21.66
N TRP A 311 11.15 18.74 -22.79
CA TRP A 311 12.03 19.88 -23.03
C TRP A 311 11.75 21.03 -22.05
N ASN A 312 10.48 21.35 -21.81
CA ASN A 312 10.11 22.41 -20.87
C ASN A 312 10.55 22.08 -19.42
N LEU A 313 10.33 20.84 -18.98
CA LEU A 313 10.72 20.36 -17.65
C LEU A 313 12.25 20.42 -17.42
N THR A 314 13.04 20.12 -18.45
CA THR A 314 14.50 20.08 -18.36
C THR A 314 15.14 21.46 -18.54
N LYS A 315 14.53 22.34 -19.34
CA LYS A 315 14.95 23.74 -19.51
C LYS A 315 14.80 24.56 -18.23
N GLU A 316 13.74 24.34 -17.46
CA GLU A 316 13.54 25.04 -16.17
C GLU A 316 14.61 24.67 -15.15
N LYS A 317 15.06 23.41 -15.11
CA LYS A 317 16.16 22.96 -14.22
C LYS A 317 17.50 23.62 -14.56
N SER A 318 17.84 23.71 -15.84
CA SER A 318 19.10 24.32 -16.31
C SER A 318 19.19 25.84 -16.09
N ASN A 319 18.06 26.53 -15.94
CA ASN A 319 18.02 27.95 -15.53
C ASN A 319 18.12 28.15 -14.01
N THR A 320 17.85 27.12 -13.21
CA THR A 320 17.85 27.19 -11.74
C THR A 320 19.21 26.81 -11.14
N GLU A 321 20.02 26.01 -11.86
CA GLU A 321 21.41 25.68 -11.48
C GLU A 321 22.44 26.77 -11.87
N ASN A 322 22.04 27.77 -12.66
CA ASN A 322 22.89 28.89 -13.12
C ASN A 322 22.62 30.22 -12.37
N LYS A 323 22.00 30.17 -11.18
CA LYS A 323 21.81 31.31 -10.27
C LYS A 323 22.32 30.97 -8.88
#